data_AF-A0A970A6Q5-F1
#
_entry.id   AF-A0A970A6Q5-F1
#
_cell.length_a   1.000
_cell.length_b   1.000
_cell.length_c   1.000
_cell.angle_alpha   90.00
_cell.angle_beta   90.00
_cell.angle_gamma   90.00
#
_symmetry.space_group_name_H-M   'P 1'
#
loop_
_entity.id
_entity.type
_entity.pdbx_description
1 polymer ?
#
loop_
_entity_poly.entity_id
_entity_poly.type
_entity_poly.pdbx_seq_one_letter_code
_entity_poly.pdbx_strand_id
1 'polypeptide(L)'
;MKLREKHIGLIIIALIALNFNSQFAQAARKTTSSIRFGKAYAYKKVGDNLVPLPEVKAERVIVKKTAVEVGKKNVYIGGYIVNTSDETIRHVRIFPKFADCKLENSAELENRMTRDELNIKPREIRRFAIVRPASEIEPLLNHRIPLEENCILYSREIQTN
;
A
#
# COMPACT_ATOMS: atom_id res chain seq x y z
N MET A 1 -23.65 5.91 -44.94
CA MET A 1 -22.48 5.28 -44.30
C MET A 1 -22.99 4.14 -43.41
N LYS A 2 -22.90 2.87 -43.83
CA LYS A 2 -23.42 1.73 -43.05
C LYS A 2 -22.40 1.35 -41.96
N LEU A 3 -22.70 1.65 -40.70
CA LEU A 3 -21.93 1.20 -39.55
C LEU A 3 -21.95 -0.34 -39.50
N ARG A 4 -20.78 -0.97 -39.65
CA ARG A 4 -20.62 -2.42 -39.50
C ARG A 4 -20.81 -2.79 -38.03
N GLU A 5 -21.63 -3.78 -37.72
CA GLU A 5 -22.00 -4.23 -36.35
C GLU A 5 -20.81 -4.37 -35.39
N LYS A 6 -19.63 -4.77 -35.89
CA LYS A 6 -18.39 -4.88 -35.11
C LYS A 6 -17.90 -3.55 -34.47
N HIS A 7 -18.31 -2.40 -35.01
CA HIS A 7 -17.92 -1.07 -34.50
C HIS A 7 -18.94 -0.53 -33.50
N ILE A 8 -20.18 -1.02 -33.53
CA ILE A 8 -21.24 -0.61 -32.60
C ILE A 8 -20.90 -1.09 -31.18
N GLY A 9 -20.39 -2.32 -31.03
CA GLY A 9 -19.91 -2.84 -29.75
C GLY A 9 -18.78 -1.99 -29.15
N LEU A 10 -17.84 -1.53 -29.99
CA LEU A 10 -16.73 -0.69 -29.54
C LEU A 10 -17.20 0.71 -29.11
N ILE A 11 -18.19 1.27 -29.81
CA ILE A 11 -18.82 2.56 -29.47
C ILE A 11 -19.60 2.44 -28.16
N ILE A 12 -20.33 1.34 -27.94
CA ILE A 12 -21.07 1.10 -26.70
C ILE A 12 -20.11 0.93 -25.51
N ILE A 13 -19.02 0.18 -25.66
CA ILE A 13 -18.00 0.02 -24.61
C ILE A 13 -17.33 1.36 -24.29
N ALA A 14 -17.01 2.17 -25.30
CA ALA A 14 -16.45 3.50 -25.11
C ALA A 14 -17.44 4.45 -24.40
N LEU A 15 -18.72 4.41 -24.75
CA LEU A 15 -19.78 5.18 -24.10
C LEU A 15 -19.99 4.76 -22.64
N ILE A 16 -19.95 3.45 -22.34
CA ILE A 16 -20.03 2.93 -20.98
C ILE A 16 -18.82 3.41 -20.16
N ALA A 17 -17.60 3.30 -20.71
CA ALA A 17 -16.38 3.78 -20.05
C ALA A 17 -16.40 5.30 -19.78
N LEU A 18 -16.92 6.10 -20.73
CA LEU A 18 -17.13 7.54 -20.55
C LEU A 18 -18.18 7.85 -19.48
N ASN A 19 -19.26 7.07 -19.40
CA ASN A 19 -20.34 7.27 -18.44
C ASN A 19 -19.88 6.97 -17.00
N PHE A 20 -19.05 5.93 -16.81
CA PHE A 20 -18.44 5.63 -15.51
C PHE A 20 -17.47 6.72 -15.05
N ASN A 21 -16.69 7.29 -15.96
CA ASN A 21 -15.74 8.36 -15.62
C ASN A 21 -16.45 9.67 -15.24
N SER A 22 -17.54 10.00 -15.93
CA SER A 22 -18.33 11.21 -15.68
C SER A 22 -19.15 11.15 -14.39
N GLN A 23 -19.82 10.03 -14.13
CA GLN A 23 -20.64 9.90 -12.92
C GLN A 23 -19.79 9.78 -11.65
N PHE A 24 -18.64 9.10 -11.69
CA PHE A 24 -17.69 9.11 -10.57
C PHE A 24 -17.07 10.49 -10.36
N ALA A 25 -16.68 11.20 -11.42
CA ALA A 25 -16.12 12.54 -11.29
C ALA A 25 -17.14 13.55 -10.76
N GLN A 26 -18.42 13.46 -11.17
CA GLN A 26 -19.50 14.30 -10.66
C GLN A 26 -19.91 13.93 -9.23
N ALA A 27 -19.95 12.63 -8.90
CA ALA A 27 -20.21 12.17 -7.53
C ALA A 27 -19.08 12.59 -6.57
N ALA A 28 -17.82 12.48 -7.00
CA ALA A 28 -16.64 12.96 -6.26
C ALA A 28 -16.66 14.48 -6.08
N ARG A 29 -16.97 15.25 -7.13
CA ARG A 29 -17.08 16.72 -7.04
C ARG A 29 -18.21 17.15 -6.09
N LYS A 30 -19.38 16.49 -6.13
CA LYS A 30 -20.51 16.78 -5.23
C LYS A 30 -20.24 16.39 -3.77
N THR A 31 -19.44 15.36 -3.52
CA THR A 31 -19.00 15.00 -2.15
C THR A 31 -17.92 15.95 -1.64
N THR A 32 -16.98 16.40 -2.47
CA THR A 32 -15.92 17.34 -2.02
C THR A 32 -16.45 18.71 -1.60
N SER A 33 -17.55 19.21 -2.16
CA SER A 33 -18.08 20.54 -1.83
C SER A 33 -18.91 20.58 -0.53
N SER A 34 -19.28 19.44 0.03
CA SER A 34 -20.13 19.33 1.22
C SER A 34 -19.41 18.76 2.45
N ILE A 35 -18.17 18.29 2.30
CA ILE A 35 -17.33 17.87 3.42
C ILE A 35 -16.56 19.10 3.93
N ARG A 36 -17.18 19.84 4.86
CA ARG A 36 -16.38 20.55 5.87
C ARG A 36 -15.64 19.47 6.65
N PHE A 37 -14.32 19.59 6.81
CA PHE A 37 -13.48 18.69 7.61
C PHE A 37 -13.82 18.77 9.12
N GLY A 38 -15.08 18.51 9.47
CA GLY A 38 -15.48 18.11 10.81
C GLY A 38 -15.09 16.66 11.00
N LYS A 39 -14.63 16.32 12.20
CA LYS A 39 -14.23 14.97 12.60
C LYS A 39 -15.24 13.93 12.12
N ALA A 40 -14.86 13.11 11.14
CA ALA A 40 -15.71 12.05 10.62
C ALA A 40 -15.55 10.83 11.54
N TYR A 41 -16.61 10.50 12.28
CA TYR A 41 -16.65 9.32 13.14
C TYR A 41 -17.26 8.16 12.34
N ALA A 42 -16.47 7.12 12.07
CA ALA A 42 -16.99 5.87 11.53
C ALA A 42 -17.52 5.01 12.69
N TYR A 43 -18.63 4.30 12.49
CA TYR A 43 -19.21 3.40 13.50
C TYR A 43 -19.33 1.98 12.95
N LYS A 44 -19.04 0.98 13.78
CA LYS A 44 -19.24 -0.44 13.48
C LYS A 44 -20.48 -0.94 14.22
N LYS A 45 -21.42 -1.56 13.50
CA LYS A 45 -22.57 -2.23 14.12
C LYS A 45 -22.11 -3.55 14.77
N VAL A 46 -22.34 -3.69 16.07
CA VAL A 46 -22.05 -4.89 16.86
C VAL A 46 -23.34 -5.27 17.59
N GLY A 47 -24.06 -6.28 17.07
CA GLY A 47 -25.43 -6.57 17.50
C GLY A 47 -26.37 -5.40 17.18
N ASP A 48 -27.11 -4.93 18.19
CA ASP A 48 -27.99 -3.76 18.07
C ASP A 48 -27.29 -2.42 18.38
N ASN A 49 -26.01 -2.44 18.75
CA ASN A 49 -25.26 -1.25 19.14
C ASN A 49 -24.35 -0.75 18.01
N LEU A 50 -24.21 0.58 17.90
CA LEU A 50 -23.21 1.24 17.08
C LEU A 50 -22.00 1.61 17.93
N VAL A 51 -20.85 0.97 17.68
CA VAL A 51 -19.60 1.24 18.37
C VAL A 51 -18.75 2.20 17.54
N PRO A 52 -18.29 3.34 18.08
CA PRO A 52 -17.40 4.24 17.34
C PRO A 52 -16.09 3.53 17.02
N LEU A 53 -15.71 3.57 15.75
CA LEU A 53 -14.39 3.15 15.30
C LEU A 53 -13.37 4.22 15.70
N PRO A 54 -12.15 3.81 16.09
CA PRO A 54 -11.08 4.76 16.37
C PRO A 54 -10.81 5.64 15.14
N GLU A 55 -10.59 6.93 15.39
CA GLU A 55 -10.26 7.90 14.35
C GLU A 55 -8.96 7.48 13.64
N VAL A 56 -9.05 7.15 12.36
CA VAL A 56 -7.88 6.83 11.53
C VAL A 56 -7.23 8.15 11.14
N LYS A 57 -6.15 8.52 11.85
CA LYS A 57 -5.32 9.65 11.46
C LYS A 57 -4.59 9.30 10.16
N ALA A 58 -4.60 10.21 9.19
CA ALA A 58 -3.82 10.03 7.97
C ALA A 58 -2.33 9.95 8.33
N GLU A 59 -1.69 8.83 7.99
CA GLU A 59 -0.25 8.68 8.17
C GLU A 59 0.51 9.53 7.14
N ARG A 60 1.60 10.17 7.57
CA ARG A 60 2.47 10.99 6.72
C ARG A 60 3.27 10.16 5.71
N VAL A 61 3.47 8.88 6.02
CA VAL A 61 4.18 7.92 5.19
C VAL A 61 3.23 6.79 4.84
N ILE A 62 3.14 6.44 3.56
CA ILE A 62 2.48 5.22 3.12
C ILE A 62 3.50 4.35 2.39
N VAL A 63 3.61 3.09 2.79
CA VAL A 63 4.41 2.09 2.08
C VAL A 63 3.49 1.11 1.36
N LYS A 64 3.75 0.89 0.08
CA LYS A 64 3.05 -0.10 -0.74
C LYS A 64 4.05 -1.09 -1.31
N LYS A 65 3.87 -2.37 -0.97
CA LYS A 65 4.56 -3.48 -1.63
C LYS A 65 3.98 -3.66 -3.03
N THR A 66 4.86 -3.81 -4.02
CA THR A 66 4.48 -3.96 -5.43
C THR A 66 4.71 -5.37 -5.94
N ALA A 67 5.87 -5.96 -5.61
CA ALA A 67 6.23 -7.29 -6.09
C ALA A 67 7.26 -7.93 -5.15
N VAL A 68 7.28 -9.26 -5.14
CA VAL A 68 8.34 -10.07 -4.57
C VAL A 68 8.89 -10.98 -5.67
N GLU A 69 10.19 -10.96 -5.89
CA GLU A 69 10.86 -11.84 -6.85
C GLU A 69 11.91 -12.68 -6.14
N VAL A 70 11.82 -13.99 -6.27
CA VAL A 70 12.74 -14.95 -5.68
C VAL A 70 13.67 -15.48 -6.78
N GLY A 71 14.88 -14.95 -6.83
CA GLY A 71 15.93 -15.43 -7.72
C GLY A 71 16.74 -16.56 -7.08
N LYS A 72 17.66 -17.15 -7.85
CA LYS A 72 18.53 -18.26 -7.37
C LYS A 72 19.46 -17.87 -6.22
N LYS A 73 19.93 -16.62 -6.20
CA LYS A 73 20.90 -16.12 -5.21
C LYS A 73 20.29 -15.10 -4.25
N ASN A 74 19.37 -14.29 -4.76
CA ASN A 74 18.83 -13.14 -4.06
C ASN A 74 17.31 -13.13 -4.16
N VAL A 75 16.70 -12.51 -3.18
CA VAL A 75 15.30 -12.17 -3.14
C VAL A 75 15.16 -10.66 -3.17
N TYR A 76 14.17 -10.21 -3.92
CA TYR A 76 13.87 -8.80 -4.16
C TYR A 76 12.46 -8.52 -3.68
N ILE A 77 12.31 -7.53 -2.80
CA ILE A 77 11.00 -7.01 -2.40
C ILE A 77 10.92 -5.55 -2.83
N GLY A 78 10.13 -5.29 -3.86
CA GLY A 78 9.95 -3.97 -4.45
C GLY A 78 8.72 -3.27 -3.91
N GLY A 79 8.81 -1.95 -3.76
CA GLY A 79 7.69 -1.14 -3.29
C GLY A 79 7.86 0.35 -3.56
N TYR A 80 6.86 1.10 -3.12
CA TYR A 80 6.83 2.55 -3.14
C TYR A 80 6.64 3.11 -1.73
N ILE A 81 7.35 4.18 -1.42
CA ILE A 81 7.06 5.06 -0.29
C ILE A 81 6.38 6.30 -0.86
N VAL A 82 5.31 6.73 -0.21
CA VAL A 82 4.61 7.96 -0.53
C VAL A 82 4.64 8.85 0.70
N ASN A 83 5.23 10.04 0.56
CA ASN A 83 5.06 11.11 1.54
C ASN A 83 3.75 11.84 1.25
N THR A 84 2.79 11.74 2.15
CA THR A 84 1.47 12.37 2.00
C THR A 84 1.42 13.78 2.60
N SER A 85 2.48 14.20 3.30
CA SER A 85 2.59 15.53 3.90
C SER A 85 3.29 16.54 3.01
N ASP A 86 3.16 17.81 3.39
CA ASP A 86 3.86 18.95 2.79
C ASP A 86 5.26 19.20 3.40
N GLU A 87 5.70 18.31 4.30
CA GLU A 87 6.99 18.39 4.99
C GLU A 87 7.94 17.28 4.53
N THR A 88 9.25 17.55 4.62
CA THR A 88 10.26 16.51 4.37
C THR A 88 10.29 15.52 5.53
N ILE A 89 10.26 14.23 5.20
CA ILE A 89 10.43 13.16 6.18
C ILE A 89 11.89 12.75 6.18
N ARG A 90 12.56 13.00 7.31
CA ARG A 90 14.02 12.84 7.44
C ARG A 90 14.46 11.39 7.33
N HIS A 91 13.74 10.49 8.00
CA HIS A 91 14.09 9.08 8.06
C HIS A 91 12.85 8.21 8.19
N VAL A 92 12.67 7.32 7.22
CA VAL A 92 11.68 6.25 7.24
C VAL A 92 12.40 4.92 7.28
N ARG A 93 12.05 4.08 8.25
CA ARG A 93 12.43 2.68 8.28
C ARG A 93 11.32 1.83 7.72
N ILE A 94 11.63 1.06 6.69
CA ILE A 94 10.75 0.05 6.10
C ILE A 94 11.19 -1.30 6.63
N PHE A 95 10.26 -2.09 7.13
CA PHE A 95 10.53 -3.43 7.64
C PHE A 95 9.37 -4.36 7.30
N PRO A 96 9.63 -5.64 6.99
CA PRO A 96 8.57 -6.60 6.81
C PRO A 96 8.01 -7.02 8.18
N LYS A 97 6.77 -7.47 8.19
CA LYS A 97 6.22 -8.37 9.19
C LYS A 97 5.66 -9.60 8.49
N PHE A 98 5.74 -10.73 9.17
CA PHE A 98 5.26 -11.99 8.63
C PHE A 98 3.90 -12.34 9.23
N ALA A 99 2.96 -12.77 8.38
CA ALA A 99 1.61 -13.14 8.80
C ALA A 99 1.60 -14.41 9.67
N ASP A 100 2.56 -15.31 9.48
CA ASP A 100 2.70 -16.50 10.33
C ASP A 100 3.52 -16.22 11.59
N CYS A 101 2.88 -16.37 12.75
CA CYS A 101 3.49 -16.23 14.07
C CYS A 101 4.38 -17.43 14.47
N LYS A 102 4.43 -18.51 13.68
CA LYS A 102 5.22 -19.73 13.97
C LYS A 102 6.68 -19.66 13.52
N LEU A 103 7.10 -18.56 12.87
CA LEU A 103 8.50 -18.32 12.54
C LEU A 103 9.28 -17.98 13.81
N GLU A 104 9.96 -18.97 14.39
CA GLU A 104 10.73 -18.86 15.64
C GLU A 104 11.81 -17.75 15.60
N ASN A 105 12.23 -17.30 14.41
CA ASN A 105 13.22 -16.23 14.21
C ASN A 105 12.67 -14.98 13.49
N SER A 106 11.35 -14.74 13.56
CA SER A 106 10.70 -13.62 12.87
C SER A 106 11.38 -12.27 13.15
N ALA A 107 11.63 -11.91 14.40
CA ALA A 107 12.26 -10.64 14.77
C ALA A 107 13.67 -10.44 14.16
N GLU A 108 14.47 -11.51 14.09
CA GLU A 108 15.80 -11.43 13.48
C GLU A 108 15.69 -11.25 11.95
N LEU A 109 14.78 -11.97 11.32
CA LEU A 109 14.50 -11.86 9.89
C LEU A 109 13.96 -10.47 9.52
N GLU A 110 13.10 -9.88 10.35
CA GLU A 110 12.61 -8.51 10.19
C GLU A 110 13.75 -7.50 10.20
N ASN A 111 14.66 -7.61 11.18
CA ASN A 111 15.84 -6.75 11.27
C ASN A 111 16.75 -6.90 10.06
N ARG A 112 17.03 -8.15 9.64
CA ARG A 112 17.83 -8.41 8.44
C ARG A 112 17.20 -7.79 7.22
N MET A 113 15.89 -7.87 7.06
CA MET A 113 15.16 -7.35 5.89
C MET A 113 14.75 -5.87 5.99
N THR A 114 15.24 -5.15 7.01
CA THR A 114 14.96 -3.73 7.17
C THR A 114 15.69 -2.89 6.12
N ARG A 115 15.06 -1.80 5.67
CA ARG A 115 15.65 -0.80 4.79
C ARG A 115 15.31 0.60 5.29
N ASP A 116 16.34 1.42 5.41
CA ASP A 116 16.21 2.81 5.79
C ASP A 116 16.21 3.71 4.54
N GLU A 117 15.31 4.68 4.52
CA GLU A 117 15.14 5.65 3.46
C GLU A 117 15.14 7.06 4.06
N LEU A 118 15.99 7.92 3.49
CA LEU A 118 16.29 9.23 4.05
C LEU A 118 15.77 10.35 3.17
N ASN A 119 15.40 11.46 3.80
CA ASN A 119 15.04 12.71 3.14
C ASN A 119 13.98 12.53 2.03
N ILE A 120 12.82 11.99 2.40
CA ILE A 120 11.66 11.88 1.49
C ILE A 120 11.03 13.28 1.38
N LYS A 121 11.10 13.87 0.20
CA LYS A 121 10.59 15.22 -0.07
C LYS A 121 9.07 15.27 0.11
N PRO A 122 8.51 16.47 0.35
CA PRO A 122 7.07 16.68 0.37
C PRO A 122 6.40 16.11 -0.88
N ARG A 123 5.30 15.38 -0.71
CA ARG A 123 4.52 14.78 -1.81
C ARG A 123 5.30 13.83 -2.74
N GLU A 124 6.48 13.36 -2.33
CA GLU A 124 7.31 12.46 -3.13
C GLU A 124 6.75 11.03 -3.15
N ILE A 125 6.84 10.40 -4.32
CA ILE A 125 6.68 8.96 -4.49
C ILE A 125 8.05 8.37 -4.86
N ARG A 126 8.63 7.56 -3.95
CA ARG A 126 9.95 6.97 -4.13
C ARG A 126 9.87 5.46 -4.25
N ARG A 127 10.56 4.90 -5.25
CA ARG A 127 10.75 3.45 -5.39
C ARG A 127 11.84 2.96 -4.46
N PHE A 128 11.63 1.79 -3.87
CA PHE A 128 12.67 1.09 -3.12
C PHE A 128 12.67 -0.41 -3.46
N ALA A 129 13.80 -1.05 -3.17
CA ALA A 129 13.94 -2.49 -3.23
C ALA A 129 14.72 -2.98 -2.00
N ILE A 130 14.18 -3.97 -1.30
CA ILE A 130 14.90 -4.73 -0.28
C ILE A 130 15.49 -5.94 -0.99
N VAL A 131 16.82 -6.03 -1.02
CA VAL A 131 17.54 -7.14 -1.67
C VAL A 131 18.29 -7.91 -0.61
N ARG A 132 18.03 -9.22 -0.50
CA ARG A 132 18.74 -10.09 0.44
C ARG A 132 19.17 -11.40 -0.22
N PRO A 133 20.33 -11.96 0.17
CA PRO A 133 20.69 -13.31 -0.20
C PRO A 133 19.62 -14.30 0.23
N ALA A 134 19.29 -15.26 -0.64
CA ALA A 134 18.31 -16.29 -0.33
C ALA A 134 18.70 -17.12 0.91
N SER A 135 20.00 -17.29 1.16
CA SER A 135 20.54 -17.97 2.35
C SER A 135 20.23 -17.25 3.65
N GLU A 136 20.10 -15.92 3.66
CA GLU A 136 19.82 -15.16 4.89
C GLU A 136 18.37 -15.25 5.33
N ILE A 137 17.49 -15.65 4.43
CA ILE A 137 16.03 -15.72 4.60
C ILE A 137 15.47 -17.09 4.20
N GLU A 138 16.32 -18.11 4.18
CA GLU A 138 15.95 -19.49 3.87
C GLU A 138 14.75 -20.00 4.69
N PRO A 139 14.61 -19.69 6.00
CA PRO A 139 13.42 -20.09 6.76
C PRO A 139 12.11 -19.54 6.19
N LEU A 140 12.13 -18.38 5.54
CA LEU A 140 10.95 -17.78 4.91
C LEU A 140 10.66 -18.40 3.54
N LEU A 141 11.70 -18.83 2.82
CA LEU A 141 11.57 -19.45 1.49
C LEU A 141 11.07 -20.89 1.57
N ASN A 142 11.49 -21.63 2.60
CA ASN A 142 11.06 -23.00 2.86
C ASN A 142 9.72 -23.08 3.60
N HIS A 143 9.10 -21.92 3.88
CA HIS A 143 7.83 -21.85 4.56
C HIS A 143 6.67 -22.26 3.65
N ARG A 144 5.60 -22.80 4.23
CA ARG A 144 4.42 -23.26 3.48
C ARG A 144 3.69 -22.13 2.74
N ILE A 145 3.77 -20.92 3.28
CA ILE A 145 3.12 -19.73 2.71
C ILE A 145 4.17 -18.99 1.86
N PRO A 146 3.88 -18.70 0.58
CA PRO A 146 4.78 -17.93 -0.27
C PRO A 146 5.19 -16.61 0.39
N LEU A 147 6.46 -16.22 0.23
CA LEU A 147 6.97 -14.97 0.78
C LEU A 147 6.16 -13.75 0.32
N GLU A 148 5.62 -13.79 -0.90
CA GLU A 148 4.75 -12.74 -1.42
C GLU A 148 3.45 -12.58 -0.62
N GLU A 149 2.89 -13.65 -0.07
CA GLU A 149 1.66 -13.57 0.72
C GLU A 149 1.97 -13.33 2.19
N ASN A 150 3.09 -13.90 2.67
CA ASN A 150 3.47 -13.84 4.07
C ASN A 150 4.10 -12.48 4.45
N CYS A 151 4.74 -11.77 3.53
CA CYS A 151 5.47 -10.53 3.82
C CYS A 151 4.60 -9.27 3.66
N ILE A 152 4.32 -8.60 4.77
CA ILE A 152 3.63 -7.31 4.80
C ILE A 152 4.66 -6.22 5.13
N LEU A 153 4.76 -5.19 4.30
CA LEU A 153 5.69 -4.09 4.56
C LEU A 153 5.05 -3.04 5.45
N TYR A 154 5.72 -2.73 6.55
CA TYR A 154 5.39 -1.63 7.45
C TYR A 154 6.44 -0.53 7.35
N SER A 155 6.05 0.66 7.78
CA SER A 155 6.96 1.80 7.94
C SER A 155 6.90 2.38 9.34
N ARG A 156 8.01 2.96 9.76
CA ARG A 156 8.11 3.80 10.95
C ARG A 156 8.95 5.03 10.63
N GLU A 157 8.43 6.21 10.91
CA GLU A 157 9.22 7.44 10.93
C GLU A 157 10.16 7.40 12.13
N ILE A 158 11.46 7.60 11.91
CA ILE A 158 12.47 7.64 12.97
C ILE A 158 12.81 9.10 13.22
N GLN A 159 12.60 9.54 14.46
CA GLN A 159 13.07 10.85 14.90
C GLN A 159 14.58 10.77 15.09
N THR A 160 15.33 11.33 14.15
CA THR A 160 16.74 11.67 14.36
C THR A 160 16.78 12.94 15.19
N ASN A 161 17.18 12.81 16.46
CA ASN A 161 17.54 13.93 17.34
C ASN A 161 18.70 14.74 16.76
#